data_AF-A0A937ZIP9-F1
#
_entry.id   AF-A0A937ZIP9-F1
#
_cell.length_a   1.000
_cell.length_b   1.000
_cell.length_c   1.000
_cell.angle_alpha   90.00
_cell.angle_beta   90.00
_cell.angle_gamma   90.00
#
_symmetry.space_group_name_H-M   'P 1'
#
loop_
_entity.id
_entity.type
_entity.pdbx_description
1 polymer ?
#
loop_
_entity_poly.entity_id
_entity_poly.type
_entity_poly.pdbx_seq_one_letter_code
_entity_poly.pdbx_strand_id
1 'polypeptide(L)'
;MTPGRLTEMLRGKWGLNRLLSDHNLKNRSDHRHHAIDAFVIALSDRSLLQRIASAADQERERLIDDMPEPWDGFRDALRDRLDRLVVSLRPDHGAAGRLHEETAYGIVRKPEDWDGATLVSRKALVSLNEKEIERIRDKALRASVQYHVAAAKAGAEKWGATQLKAALTAFAERTRVGRVRLLKVEERFELITHGPHAKAYVGGFNHCIDIFALPNGKWLGAAVSVFEANRPGHTLKWRETHPDARLVMRVHKGDMLKLEHDGKTHVMRVVQLHAKALMLVPHFEAGKYQERHDDRDDPFRWLIVSFNQLRVRHARKVTTDILGRVRDPGPPK
;
A
#
# COMPACT_ATOMS: atom_id res chain seq x y z
N MET A 1 -23.91 13.65 -21.63
CA MET A 1 -23.52 12.94 -20.39
C MET A 1 -24.39 11.70 -20.28
N THR A 2 -23.80 10.50 -20.23
CA THR A 2 -24.56 9.25 -20.07
C THR A 2 -24.83 9.03 -18.58
N PRO A 3 -26.09 8.90 -18.13
CA PRO A 3 -26.38 8.61 -16.73
C PRO A 3 -25.80 7.25 -16.31
N GLY A 4 -25.00 7.20 -15.24
CA GLY A 4 -24.31 5.98 -14.82
C GLY A 4 -25.24 4.79 -14.52
N ARG A 5 -26.50 5.06 -14.12
CA ARG A 5 -27.55 4.05 -13.92
C ARG A 5 -27.90 3.32 -15.22
N LEU A 6 -27.90 4.01 -16.36
CA LEU A 6 -28.24 3.39 -17.66
C LEU A 6 -27.13 2.45 -18.13
N THR A 7 -25.86 2.88 -18.01
CA THR A 7 -24.70 2.02 -18.30
C THR A 7 -24.70 0.77 -17.42
N GLU A 8 -25.09 0.89 -16.14
CA GLU A 8 -25.22 -0.25 -15.24
C GLU A 8 -26.30 -1.25 -15.67
N MET A 9 -27.48 -0.77 -16.06
CA MET A 9 -28.56 -1.65 -16.52
C MET A 9 -28.19 -2.38 -17.81
N LEU A 10 -27.63 -1.68 -18.81
CA LEU A 10 -27.20 -2.30 -20.08
C LEU A 10 -26.08 -3.33 -19.85
N ARG A 11 -25.11 -3.01 -18.98
CA ARG A 11 -24.03 -3.93 -18.60
C ARG A 11 -24.57 -5.19 -17.92
N GLY A 12 -25.58 -5.04 -17.06
CA GLY A 12 -26.27 -6.14 -16.39
C GLY A 12 -27.03 -7.02 -17.37
N LYS A 13 -27.79 -6.41 -18.29
CA LYS A 13 -28.55 -7.07 -19.35
C LYS A 13 -27.66 -7.92 -20.26
N TRP A 14 -26.57 -7.35 -20.76
CA TRP A 14 -25.61 -8.05 -21.60
C TRP A 14 -24.70 -9.03 -20.83
N GLY A 15 -24.93 -9.19 -19.52
CA GLY A 15 -24.19 -10.15 -18.68
C GLY A 15 -22.69 -9.86 -18.55
N LEU A 16 -22.28 -8.61 -18.81
CA LEU A 16 -20.86 -8.23 -18.88
C LEU A 16 -20.20 -8.15 -17.48
N ASN A 17 -20.98 -8.00 -16.41
CA ASN A 17 -20.44 -8.05 -15.04
C ASN A 17 -19.74 -9.38 -14.75
N ARG A 18 -20.28 -10.48 -15.30
CA ARG A 18 -19.75 -11.83 -15.12
C ARG A 18 -18.40 -12.07 -15.81
N LEU A 19 -17.87 -11.08 -16.54
CA LEU A 19 -16.53 -11.17 -17.14
C LEU A 19 -15.42 -10.92 -16.11
N LEU A 20 -15.71 -10.23 -15.01
CA LEU A 20 -14.73 -9.87 -13.97
C LEU A 20 -15.14 -10.33 -12.57
N SER A 21 -16.29 -11.00 -12.42
CA SER A 21 -16.74 -11.61 -11.16
C SER A 21 -17.59 -12.84 -11.42
N ASP A 22 -17.63 -13.75 -10.45
CA ASP A 22 -18.48 -14.95 -10.50
C ASP A 22 -19.99 -14.63 -10.41
N HIS A 23 -20.32 -13.41 -9.97
CA HIS A 23 -21.68 -12.90 -9.88
C HIS A 23 -21.94 -11.77 -10.89
N ASN A 24 -23.20 -11.59 -11.32
CA ASN A 24 -23.60 -10.51 -12.23
C ASN A 24 -23.64 -9.11 -11.55
N LEU A 25 -22.79 -8.88 -10.56
CA LEU A 25 -22.65 -7.64 -9.81
C LEU A 25 -21.39 -6.90 -10.26
N LYS A 26 -21.39 -5.56 -10.19
CA LYS A 26 -20.22 -4.76 -10.57
C LYS A 26 -19.03 -5.10 -9.66
N ASN A 27 -17.97 -5.68 -10.22
CA ASN A 27 -16.71 -5.84 -9.51
C ASN A 27 -15.95 -4.50 -9.42
N ARG A 28 -15.99 -3.85 -8.25
CA ARG A 28 -15.24 -2.61 -7.97
C ARG A 28 -13.78 -2.85 -7.58
N SER A 29 -13.41 -4.10 -7.34
CA SER A 29 -12.06 -4.50 -6.95
C SER A 29 -11.17 -4.89 -8.14
N ASP A 30 -11.67 -4.73 -9.37
CA ASP A 30 -10.90 -4.87 -10.62
C ASP A 30 -11.09 -3.64 -11.51
N HIS A 31 -10.03 -2.88 -11.79
CA HIS A 31 -10.02 -1.67 -12.62
C HIS A 31 -10.52 -1.88 -14.06
N ARG A 32 -10.49 -3.11 -14.58
CA ARG A 32 -10.96 -3.44 -15.94
C ARG A 32 -12.46 -3.20 -16.12
N HIS A 33 -13.23 -3.05 -15.03
CA HIS A 33 -14.65 -2.67 -15.13
C HIS A 33 -14.86 -1.32 -15.82
N HIS A 34 -13.88 -0.41 -15.80
CA HIS A 34 -13.94 0.84 -16.55
C HIS A 34 -13.88 0.62 -18.06
N ALA A 35 -13.15 -0.40 -18.53
CA ALA A 35 -13.13 -0.76 -19.95
C ALA A 35 -14.48 -1.34 -20.39
N ILE A 36 -15.13 -2.12 -19.52
CA ILE A 36 -16.50 -2.62 -19.75
C ILE A 36 -17.49 -1.45 -19.82
N ASP A 37 -17.42 -0.51 -18.87
CA ASP A 37 -18.28 0.67 -18.86
C ASP A 37 -18.09 1.51 -20.16
N ALA A 38 -16.85 1.70 -20.60
CA ALA A 38 -16.54 2.39 -21.85
C ALA A 38 -17.06 1.63 -23.09
N PHE A 39 -16.96 0.30 -23.10
CA PHE A 39 -17.51 -0.53 -24.17
C PHE A 39 -19.03 -0.39 -24.27
N VAL A 40 -19.74 -0.45 -23.15
CA VAL A 40 -21.20 -0.25 -23.11
C VAL A 40 -21.58 1.14 -23.63
N ILE A 41 -20.82 2.17 -23.25
CA ILE A 41 -21.05 3.54 -23.75
C ILE A 41 -20.82 3.61 -25.26
N ALA A 42 -19.77 2.96 -25.79
CA ALA A 42 -19.47 2.95 -27.22
C ALA A 42 -20.56 2.27 -28.06
N LEU A 43 -21.29 1.31 -27.48
CA LEU A 43 -22.43 0.63 -28.11
C LEU A 43 -23.75 1.37 -27.95
N SER A 44 -23.78 2.42 -27.14
CA SER A 44 -25.00 3.17 -26.85
C SER A 44 -25.04 4.45 -27.66
N ASP A 45 -26.00 4.59 -28.56
CA ASP A 45 -26.24 5.86 -29.23
C ASP A 45 -27.05 6.84 -28.35
N ARG A 46 -27.00 8.14 -28.70
CA ARG A 46 -27.66 9.19 -27.92
C ARG A 46 -29.19 9.02 -27.91
N SER A 47 -29.78 8.56 -29.00
CA SER A 47 -31.23 8.34 -29.14
C SER A 47 -31.74 7.23 -28.23
N LEU A 48 -31.02 6.11 -28.16
CA LEU A 48 -31.30 4.98 -27.29
C LEU A 48 -31.22 5.41 -25.84
N LEU A 49 -30.15 6.11 -25.46
CA LEU A 49 -29.99 6.61 -24.10
C LEU A 49 -31.09 7.60 -23.71
N GLN A 50 -31.51 8.49 -24.62
CA GLN A 50 -32.64 9.39 -24.38
C GLN A 50 -33.97 8.66 -24.25
N ARG A 51 -34.23 7.66 -25.10
CA ARG A 51 -35.44 6.83 -25.03
C ARG A 51 -35.54 6.10 -23.70
N ILE A 52 -34.45 5.48 -23.25
CA ILE A 52 -34.39 4.76 -21.98
C ILE A 52 -34.48 5.75 -20.80
N ALA A 53 -33.85 6.93 -20.89
CA ALA A 53 -33.90 7.95 -19.85
C ALA A 53 -35.32 8.52 -19.64
N SER A 54 -36.06 8.76 -20.74
CA SER A 54 -37.40 9.36 -20.72
C SER A 54 -38.52 8.35 -20.46
N ALA A 55 -38.25 7.05 -20.58
CA ALA A 55 -39.22 5.99 -20.30
C ALA A 55 -39.57 5.91 -18.80
N ALA A 56 -40.83 5.60 -18.50
CA ALA A 56 -41.26 5.23 -17.16
C ALA A 56 -40.57 3.92 -16.72
N ASP A 57 -40.44 3.67 -15.41
CA ASP A 57 -39.60 2.56 -14.91
C ASP A 57 -39.95 1.18 -15.50
N GLN A 58 -41.24 0.83 -15.62
CA GLN A 58 -41.65 -0.44 -16.24
C GLN A 58 -41.35 -0.53 -17.74
N GLU A 59 -41.52 0.59 -18.47
CA GLU A 59 -41.19 0.64 -19.89
C GLU A 59 -39.67 0.59 -20.10
N ARG A 60 -38.92 1.25 -19.22
CA ARG A 60 -37.45 1.22 -19.22
C ARG A 60 -36.92 -0.19 -19.02
N GLU A 61 -37.47 -0.95 -18.07
CA GLU A 61 -37.10 -2.35 -17.85
C GLU A 61 -37.34 -3.19 -19.09
N ARG A 62 -38.53 -3.09 -19.70
CA ARG A 62 -38.86 -3.82 -20.95
C ARG A 62 -37.93 -3.46 -22.10
N LEU A 63 -37.67 -2.16 -22.32
CA LEU A 63 -36.75 -1.70 -23.37
C LEU A 63 -35.35 -2.28 -23.23
N ILE A 64 -34.91 -2.55 -22.00
CA ILE A 64 -33.60 -3.13 -21.72
C ILE A 64 -33.66 -4.65 -21.83
N ASP A 65 -34.72 -5.29 -21.34
CA ASP A 65 -34.91 -6.73 -21.44
C ASP A 65 -35.07 -7.23 -22.88
N ASP A 66 -35.66 -6.42 -23.75
CA ASP A 66 -35.82 -6.73 -25.18
C ASP A 66 -34.59 -6.32 -26.02
N MET A 67 -33.55 -5.75 -25.39
CA MET A 67 -32.36 -5.30 -26.10
C MET A 67 -31.63 -6.50 -26.72
N PRO A 68 -31.42 -6.53 -28.06
CA PRO A 68 -30.64 -7.57 -28.68
C PRO A 68 -29.18 -7.47 -28.24
N GLU A 69 -28.46 -8.57 -28.45
CA GLU A 69 -27.01 -8.52 -28.38
C GLU A 69 -26.47 -7.63 -29.52
N PRO A 70 -25.38 -6.87 -29.29
CA PRO A 70 -24.81 -6.00 -30.30
C PRO A 70 -24.41 -6.72 -31.60
N TRP A 71 -23.79 -7.89 -31.47
CA TRP A 71 -23.49 -8.85 -32.54
C TRP A 71 -23.15 -10.21 -31.94
N ASP A 72 -23.18 -11.26 -32.77
CA ASP A 72 -22.86 -12.63 -32.33
C ASP A 72 -21.42 -12.73 -31.79
N GLY A 73 -21.25 -13.35 -30.62
CA GLY A 73 -19.94 -13.53 -29.98
C GLY A 73 -19.30 -12.26 -29.39
N PHE A 74 -20.00 -11.12 -29.32
CA PHE A 74 -19.45 -9.86 -28.80
C PHE A 74 -18.86 -9.98 -27.38
N ARG A 75 -19.47 -10.82 -26.55
CA ARG A 75 -19.06 -11.04 -25.17
C ARG A 75 -17.74 -11.79 -25.08
N ASP A 76 -17.54 -12.82 -25.90
CA ASP A 76 -16.30 -13.59 -25.93
C ASP A 76 -15.17 -12.76 -26.53
N ALA A 77 -15.47 -11.99 -27.59
CA ALA A 77 -14.54 -11.00 -28.12
C ALA A 77 -14.11 -9.98 -27.07
N LEU A 78 -15.02 -9.50 -26.22
CA LEU A 78 -14.68 -8.60 -25.11
C LEU A 78 -13.83 -9.31 -24.05
N ARG A 79 -14.16 -10.55 -23.68
CA ARG A 79 -13.40 -11.37 -22.72
C ARG A 79 -11.94 -11.52 -23.16
N ASP A 80 -11.72 -11.93 -24.41
CA ASP A 80 -10.37 -12.10 -24.99
C ASP A 80 -9.55 -10.81 -24.94
N ARG A 81 -10.21 -9.66 -25.11
CA ARG A 81 -9.56 -8.34 -25.00
C ARG A 81 -9.25 -7.99 -23.56
N LEU A 82 -10.16 -8.25 -22.62
CA LEU A 82 -9.96 -7.98 -21.19
C LEU A 82 -8.84 -8.83 -20.57
N ASP A 83 -8.64 -10.05 -21.06
CA ASP A 83 -7.58 -10.95 -20.59
C ASP A 83 -6.17 -10.49 -20.99
N ARG A 84 -6.07 -9.74 -22.10
CA ARG A 84 -4.81 -9.18 -22.62
C ARG A 84 -4.62 -7.71 -22.24
N LEU A 85 -5.65 -7.07 -21.69
CA LEU A 85 -5.64 -5.66 -21.35
C LEU A 85 -4.69 -5.40 -20.18
N VAL A 86 -3.80 -4.41 -20.36
CA VAL A 86 -2.98 -3.89 -19.26
C VAL A 86 -3.50 -2.53 -18.85
N VAL A 87 -3.78 -2.37 -17.56
CA VAL A 87 -4.29 -1.12 -16.99
C VAL A 87 -3.13 -0.13 -16.90
N SER A 88 -3.29 1.01 -17.57
CA SER A 88 -2.33 2.11 -17.48
C SER A 88 -2.61 2.95 -16.25
N LEU A 89 -1.57 3.18 -15.46
CA LEU A 89 -1.62 3.99 -14.25
C LEU A 89 -0.58 5.09 -14.38
N ARG A 90 -0.97 6.33 -14.09
CA ARG A 90 -0.05 7.47 -14.10
C ARG A 90 1.00 7.26 -13.00
N PRO A 91 2.30 7.16 -13.34
CA PRO A 91 3.35 7.12 -12.35
C PRO A 91 3.45 8.48 -11.64
N ASP A 92 3.73 8.46 -10.33
CA ASP A 92 4.06 9.66 -9.57
C ASP A 92 5.46 9.48 -8.95
N HIS A 93 6.43 10.12 -9.60
CA HIS A 93 7.85 10.09 -9.19
C HIS A 93 8.27 11.42 -8.56
N GLY A 94 7.32 12.23 -8.12
CA GLY A 94 7.63 13.45 -7.39
C GLY A 94 8.39 13.16 -6.10
N ALA A 95 9.33 14.03 -5.75
CA ALA A 95 9.98 14.02 -4.44
C ALA A 95 9.18 14.81 -3.39
N ALA A 96 7.94 15.20 -3.69
CA ALA A 96 7.05 15.84 -2.72
C ALA A 96 6.50 14.81 -1.73
N GLY A 97 6.47 15.13 -0.45
CA GLY A 97 5.90 14.26 0.57
C GLY A 97 6.44 14.55 1.95
N ARG A 98 5.97 13.78 2.93
CA ARG A 98 6.40 13.89 4.32
C ARG A 98 7.87 13.46 4.45
N LEU A 99 8.73 14.42 4.79
CA LEU A 99 10.18 14.22 4.94
C LEU A 99 10.52 13.33 6.12
N HIS A 100 9.92 13.59 7.28
CA HIS A 100 10.14 12.87 8.53
C HIS A 100 8.84 12.73 9.34
N GLU A 101 8.83 11.83 10.33
CA GLU A 101 7.78 11.80 11.35
C GLU A 101 7.70 13.15 12.07
N GLU A 102 6.50 13.54 12.51
CA GLU A 102 6.29 14.79 13.26
C GLU A 102 6.95 14.78 14.65
N THR A 103 7.26 13.58 15.17
CA THR A 103 7.82 13.43 16.50
C THR A 103 9.30 13.82 16.53
N ALA A 104 9.63 14.84 17.32
CA ALA A 104 11.01 15.18 17.65
C ALA A 104 11.54 14.29 18.78
N TYR A 105 12.43 13.36 18.46
CA TYR A 105 13.00 12.42 19.41
C TYR A 105 14.22 13.01 20.12
N GLY A 106 14.38 12.65 21.40
CA GLY A 106 15.66 12.76 22.10
C GLY A 106 16.55 11.57 21.76
N ILE A 107 17.86 11.76 21.84
CA ILE A 107 18.84 10.71 21.62
C ILE A 107 19.10 9.97 22.93
N VAL A 108 19.10 8.64 22.88
CA VAL A 108 19.57 7.80 23.98
C VAL A 108 21.07 7.58 23.79
N ARG A 109 21.84 8.06 24.77
CA ARG A 109 23.28 7.78 24.83
C ARG A 109 23.47 6.35 25.37
N LYS A 110 24.45 5.62 24.85
CA LYS A 110 24.74 4.21 25.17
C LYS A 110 23.54 3.27 24.96
N PRO A 111 23.11 3.04 23.71
CA PRO A 111 22.00 2.12 23.41
C PRO A 111 22.15 0.72 24.03
N GLU A 112 23.38 0.26 24.27
CA GLU A 112 23.72 -1.00 24.94
C GLU A 112 23.11 -1.12 26.35
N ASP A 113 22.94 0.00 27.08
CA ASP A 113 22.31 0.01 28.40
C ASP A 113 20.77 -0.06 28.34
N TRP A 114 20.20 0.05 27.12
CA TRP A 114 18.78 0.27 26.86
C TRP A 114 18.23 -0.65 25.75
N ASP A 115 18.68 -1.91 25.70
CA ASP A 115 18.20 -2.93 24.76
C ASP A 115 18.31 -2.47 23.28
N GLY A 116 19.36 -1.70 22.95
CA GLY A 116 19.59 -1.17 21.62
C GLY A 116 18.74 0.07 21.26
N ALA A 117 17.98 0.62 22.21
CA ALA A 117 17.19 1.82 21.96
C ALA A 117 18.07 3.04 21.71
N THR A 118 17.89 3.67 20.55
CA THR A 118 18.64 4.84 20.10
C THR A 118 17.88 6.15 20.35
N LEU A 119 16.55 6.07 20.44
CA LEU A 119 15.66 7.23 20.52
C LEU A 119 14.74 7.16 21.74
N VAL A 120 14.32 8.35 22.20
CA VAL A 120 13.34 8.49 23.28
C VAL A 120 12.33 9.60 22.97
N SER A 121 11.06 9.34 23.22
CA SER A 121 9.99 10.35 23.16
C SER A 121 9.18 10.37 24.46
N ARG A 122 8.29 11.36 24.65
CA ARG A 122 7.43 11.47 25.82
C ARG A 122 5.97 11.38 25.42
N LYS A 123 5.23 10.40 25.94
CA LYS A 123 3.80 10.18 25.65
C LYS A 123 2.97 10.25 26.93
N ALA A 124 1.68 10.59 26.83
CA ALA A 124 0.78 10.54 27.97
C ALA A 124 0.60 9.10 28.43
N LEU A 125 0.63 8.86 29.74
CA LEU A 125 0.52 7.51 30.28
C LEU A 125 -0.82 6.88 29.89
N VAL A 126 -1.90 7.66 29.94
CA VAL A 126 -3.26 7.23 29.61
C VAL A 126 -3.49 6.92 28.12
N SER A 127 -2.54 7.24 27.24
CA SER A 127 -2.65 6.97 25.79
C SER A 127 -1.72 5.87 25.30
N LEU A 128 -1.10 5.12 26.23
CA LEU A 128 -0.26 3.98 25.88
C LEU A 128 -1.11 2.77 25.47
N ASN A 129 -0.61 2.00 24.51
CA ASN A 129 -1.02 0.61 24.29
C ASN A 129 -0.11 -0.36 25.06
N GLU A 130 -0.47 -1.65 25.12
CA GLU A 130 0.29 -2.66 25.87
C GLU A 130 1.76 -2.75 25.43
N LYS A 131 2.04 -2.74 24.12
CA LYS A 131 3.41 -2.78 23.58
C LYS A 131 4.22 -1.53 23.92
N GLU A 132 3.56 -0.39 24.06
CA GLU A 132 4.24 0.85 24.48
C GLU A 132 4.56 0.86 25.97
N ILE A 133 3.76 0.18 26.81
CA ILE A 133 4.06 0.03 28.25
C ILE A 133 5.41 -0.68 28.43
N GLU A 134 5.66 -1.74 27.66
CA GLU A 134 6.94 -2.47 27.67
C GLU A 134 8.15 -1.58 27.33
N ARG A 135 7.91 -0.45 26.66
CA ARG A 135 8.94 0.49 26.20
C ARG A 135 9.14 1.68 27.15
N ILE A 136 8.45 1.74 28.28
CA ILE A 136 8.63 2.80 29.29
C ILE A 136 10.08 2.79 29.77
N ARG A 137 10.81 3.88 29.59
CA ARG A 137 12.25 3.95 29.90
C ARG A 137 12.57 3.63 31.36
N ASP A 138 11.78 4.13 32.30
CA ASP A 138 11.98 3.88 33.72
C ASP A 138 11.54 2.44 34.06
N LYS A 139 12.50 1.58 34.45
CA LYS A 139 12.28 0.15 34.68
C LYS A 139 11.35 -0.12 35.88
N ALA A 140 11.46 0.66 36.96
CA ALA A 140 10.63 0.49 38.15
C ALA A 140 9.19 0.94 37.90
N LEU A 141 9.03 2.09 37.22
CA LEU A 141 7.71 2.57 36.79
C LEU A 141 7.08 1.62 35.78
N ARG A 142 7.86 1.10 34.81
CA ARG A 142 7.41 0.09 33.84
C ARG A 142 6.81 -1.11 34.55
N ALA A 143 7.55 -1.72 35.48
CA ALA A 143 7.09 -2.88 36.24
C ALA A 143 5.81 -2.56 37.04
N SER A 144 5.74 -1.38 37.66
CA SER A 144 4.56 -0.95 38.41
C SER A 144 3.32 -0.78 37.53
N VAL A 145 3.47 -0.19 36.33
CA VAL A 145 2.39 -0.04 35.36
C VAL A 145 1.96 -1.40 34.82
N GLN A 146 2.90 -2.28 34.47
CA GLN A 146 2.61 -3.64 33.99
C GLN A 146 1.84 -4.45 35.02
N TYR A 147 2.27 -4.42 36.29
CA TYR A 147 1.58 -5.09 37.38
C TYR A 147 0.14 -4.59 37.53
N HIS A 148 -0.06 -3.26 37.53
CA HIS A 148 -1.39 -2.68 37.65
C HIS A 148 -2.31 -3.05 36.48
N VAL A 149 -1.79 -3.01 35.26
CA VAL A 149 -2.53 -3.39 34.06
C VAL A 149 -2.85 -4.89 34.04
N ALA A 150 -1.91 -5.75 34.46
CA ALA A 150 -2.14 -7.19 34.57
C ALA A 150 -3.22 -7.52 35.61
N ALA A 151 -3.21 -6.87 36.77
CA ALA A 151 -4.25 -7.03 37.78
C ALA A 151 -5.63 -6.59 37.27
N ALA A 152 -5.71 -5.44 36.60
CA ALA A 152 -6.95 -4.97 35.97
C ALA A 152 -7.45 -5.94 34.89
N LYS A 153 -6.54 -6.52 34.11
CA LYS A 153 -6.84 -7.50 33.05
C LYS A 153 -7.36 -8.81 33.60
N ALA A 154 -6.80 -9.31 34.70
CA ALA A 154 -7.24 -10.54 35.34
C ALA A 154 -8.67 -10.43 35.93
N GLY A 155 -9.07 -9.24 36.38
CA GLY A 155 -10.40 -8.97 36.90
C GLY A 155 -11.43 -8.55 35.85
N ALA A 156 -11.06 -8.49 34.57
CA ALA A 156 -11.94 -7.99 33.51
C ALA A 156 -12.60 -9.13 32.74
N GLU A 157 -13.93 -9.10 32.63
CA GLU A 157 -14.70 -10.01 31.76
C GLU A 157 -14.33 -9.84 30.28
N LYS A 158 -14.00 -8.60 29.87
CA LYS A 158 -13.55 -8.25 28.53
C LYS A 158 -12.38 -7.28 28.60
N TRP A 159 -11.34 -7.57 27.82
CA TRP A 159 -10.16 -6.72 27.75
C TRP A 159 -9.97 -6.08 26.38
N GLY A 160 -9.68 -4.77 26.36
CA GLY A 160 -9.47 -4.01 25.14
C GLY A 160 -8.96 -2.60 25.43
N ALA A 161 -8.87 -1.77 24.38
CA ALA A 161 -8.31 -0.43 24.46
C ALA A 161 -9.02 0.47 25.49
N THR A 162 -10.34 0.33 25.65
CA THR A 162 -11.13 1.09 26.62
C THR A 162 -10.75 0.72 28.06
N GLN A 163 -10.68 -0.58 28.38
CA GLN A 163 -10.30 -1.06 29.72
C GLN A 163 -8.85 -0.73 30.05
N LEU A 164 -7.95 -0.87 29.08
CA LEU A 164 -6.56 -0.45 29.24
C LEU A 164 -6.46 1.03 29.58
N LYS A 165 -7.18 1.89 28.83
CA LYS A 165 -7.21 3.33 29.10
C LYS A 165 -7.73 3.64 30.52
N ALA A 166 -8.79 2.97 30.96
CA ALA A 166 -9.34 3.14 32.30
C ALA A 166 -8.33 2.73 33.40
N ALA A 167 -7.66 1.59 33.25
CA ALA A 167 -6.62 1.15 34.18
C ALA A 167 -5.45 2.14 34.24
N LEU A 168 -4.98 2.63 33.08
CA LEU A 168 -3.91 3.62 33.02
C LEU A 168 -4.32 4.96 33.64
N THR A 169 -5.58 5.37 33.49
CA THR A 169 -6.13 6.56 34.16
C THR A 169 -6.13 6.40 35.67
N ALA A 170 -6.65 5.29 36.19
CA ALA A 170 -6.67 5.02 37.63
C ALA A 170 -5.24 4.98 38.23
N PHE A 171 -4.29 4.38 37.50
CA PHE A 171 -2.87 4.43 37.88
C PHE A 171 -2.33 5.86 37.91
N ALA A 172 -2.62 6.65 36.87
CA ALA A 172 -2.14 8.02 36.72
C ALA A 172 -2.67 8.93 37.83
N GLU A 173 -3.94 8.79 38.22
CA GLU A 173 -4.56 9.54 39.32
C GLU A 173 -3.92 9.21 40.67
N ARG A 174 -3.73 7.91 40.95
CA ARG A 174 -3.12 7.44 42.20
C ARG A 174 -1.65 7.86 42.34
N THR A 175 -0.88 7.80 41.25
CA THR A 175 0.57 8.05 41.27
C THR A 175 0.96 9.46 40.85
N ARG A 176 0.00 10.26 40.37
CA ARG A 176 0.19 11.58 39.74
C ARG A 176 1.17 11.56 38.55
N VAL A 177 1.38 10.41 37.92
CA VAL A 177 2.23 10.27 36.73
C VAL A 177 1.42 10.57 35.48
N GLY A 178 1.63 11.76 34.90
CA GLY A 178 0.91 12.17 33.68
C GLY A 178 1.53 11.67 32.37
N ARG A 179 2.87 11.73 32.25
CA ARG A 179 3.58 11.40 31.00
C ARG A 179 4.86 10.64 31.27
N VAL A 180 5.13 9.63 30.46
CA VAL A 180 6.30 8.75 30.56
C VAL A 180 7.18 8.84 29.33
N ARG A 181 8.47 8.51 29.50
CA ARG A 181 9.42 8.42 28.40
C ARG A 181 9.36 7.03 27.78
N LEU A 182 9.27 6.95 26.46
CA LEU A 182 9.25 5.70 25.71
C LEU A 182 10.54 5.56 24.90
N LEU A 183 11.18 4.40 25.01
CA LEU A 183 12.33 4.03 24.21
C LEU A 183 11.88 3.57 22.81
N LYS A 184 12.65 3.89 21.78
CA LYS A 184 12.46 3.43 20.39
C LYS A 184 13.81 2.94 19.86
N VAL A 185 13.84 1.71 19.39
CA VAL A 185 14.94 1.19 18.57
C VAL A 185 14.72 1.73 17.17
N GLU A 186 15.65 2.53 16.69
CA GLU A 186 15.63 3.08 15.34
C GLU A 186 17.05 3.24 14.82
N GLU A 187 17.36 2.58 13.71
CA GLU A 187 18.70 2.63 13.13
C GLU A 187 18.90 3.88 12.27
N ARG A 188 17.82 4.39 11.66
CA ARG A 188 17.89 5.47 10.67
C ARG A 188 17.06 6.66 11.09
N PHE A 189 17.74 7.75 11.43
CA PHE A 189 17.14 9.03 11.73
C PHE A 189 18.09 10.16 11.33
N GLU A 190 17.51 11.34 11.11
CA GLU A 190 18.25 12.55 10.79
C GLU A 190 18.37 13.42 12.02
N LEU A 191 19.59 13.89 12.29
CA LEU A 191 19.86 14.84 13.36
C LEU A 191 19.68 16.26 12.83
N ILE A 192 18.72 17.00 13.40
CA ILE A 192 18.54 18.41 13.12
C ILE A 192 19.02 19.20 14.32
N THR A 193 19.95 20.12 14.08
CA THR A 193 20.56 20.98 15.10
C THR A 193 20.10 22.42 14.91
N HIS A 194 19.77 23.09 16.00
CA HIS A 194 19.49 24.52 16.04
C HIS A 194 20.09 25.12 17.30
N GLY A 195 21.18 25.88 17.15
CA GLY A 195 21.97 26.37 18.27
C GLY A 195 22.47 25.21 19.15
N PRO A 196 22.26 25.25 20.49
CA PRO A 196 22.69 24.18 21.41
C PRO A 196 21.76 22.96 21.42
N HIS A 197 20.66 23.00 20.66
CA HIS A 197 19.64 21.96 20.68
C HIS A 197 19.78 21.03 19.48
N ALA A 198 19.65 19.73 19.74
CA ALA A 198 19.65 18.71 18.71
C ALA A 198 18.47 17.73 18.94
N LYS A 199 17.76 17.41 17.86
CA LYS A 199 16.65 16.46 17.86
C LYS A 199 16.78 15.49 16.70
N ALA A 200 16.43 14.24 16.98
CA ALA A 200 16.40 13.18 15.99
C ALA A 200 15.01 13.10 15.35
N TYR A 201 14.97 12.95 14.03
CA TYR A 201 13.76 12.82 13.24
C TYR A 201 13.84 11.56 12.38
N VAL A 202 12.89 10.65 12.58
CA VAL A 202 12.82 9.40 11.81
C VAL A 202 12.25 9.71 10.42
N GLY A 203 12.81 9.09 9.38
CA GLY A 203 12.38 9.29 7.99
C GLY A 203 10.87 9.05 7.80
N GLY A 204 10.23 9.87 6.97
CA GLY A 204 8.79 9.87 6.76
C GLY A 204 8.39 8.82 5.73
N PHE A 205 8.28 9.23 4.47
CA PHE A 205 8.02 8.30 3.36
C PHE A 205 9.31 7.91 2.64
N ASN A 206 9.27 6.74 2.00
CA ASN A 206 10.26 6.33 1.01
C ASN A 206 9.89 6.95 -0.33
N HIS A 207 10.83 7.66 -0.95
CA HIS A 207 10.68 8.17 -2.30
C HIS A 207 10.78 7.02 -3.32
N CYS A 208 11.81 6.18 -3.18
CA CYS A 208 12.03 5.02 -4.04
C CYS A 208 12.85 3.94 -3.34
N ILE A 209 13.00 2.80 -4.01
CA ILE A 209 13.99 1.79 -3.68
C ILE A 209 14.91 1.60 -4.89
N ASP A 210 16.21 1.74 -4.66
CA ASP A 210 17.23 1.32 -5.61
C ASP A 210 17.51 -0.16 -5.40
N ILE A 211 17.24 -0.97 -6.43
CA ILE A 211 17.59 -2.37 -6.47
C ILE A 211 18.91 -2.49 -7.21
N PHE A 212 19.90 -3.15 -6.59
CA PHE A 212 21.25 -3.30 -7.13
C PHE A 212 21.74 -4.74 -6.99
N ALA A 213 22.60 -5.16 -7.91
CA ALA A 213 23.20 -6.48 -7.96
C ALA A 213 24.63 -6.40 -7.40
N LEU A 214 24.92 -7.28 -6.45
CA LEU A 214 26.29 -7.54 -6.00
C LEU A 214 27.07 -8.36 -7.05
N PRO A 215 28.42 -8.40 -6.99
CA PRO A 215 29.23 -9.21 -7.90
C PRO A 215 28.88 -10.71 -7.91
N ASN A 216 28.38 -11.25 -6.79
CA ASN A 216 27.88 -12.63 -6.71
C ASN A 216 26.49 -12.83 -7.34
N GLY A 217 25.93 -11.82 -7.99
CA GLY A 217 24.62 -11.84 -8.64
C GLY A 217 23.43 -11.62 -7.70
N LYS A 218 23.60 -11.59 -6.37
CA LYS A 218 22.49 -11.36 -5.43
C LYS A 218 21.96 -9.93 -5.55
N TRP A 219 20.64 -9.78 -5.61
CA TRP A 219 20.01 -8.46 -5.58
C TRP A 219 19.71 -8.03 -4.14
N LEU A 220 20.08 -6.79 -3.83
CA LEU A 220 19.75 -6.06 -2.61
C LEU A 220 18.97 -4.80 -2.97
N GLY A 221 18.39 -4.16 -1.96
CA GLY A 221 17.64 -2.92 -2.12
C GLY A 221 18.04 -1.90 -1.08
N ALA A 222 18.13 -0.65 -1.51
CA ALA A 222 18.34 0.51 -0.65
C ALA A 222 17.16 1.47 -0.79
N ALA A 223 16.41 1.64 0.30
CA ALA A 223 15.38 2.65 0.36
C ALA A 223 16.02 4.04 0.37
N VAL A 224 15.49 4.94 -0.45
CA VAL A 224 15.78 6.37 -0.44
C VAL A 224 14.57 7.07 0.13
N SER A 225 14.74 7.72 1.27
CA SER A 225 13.67 8.50 1.89
C SER A 225 13.37 9.78 1.11
N VAL A 226 12.17 10.34 1.28
CA VAL A 226 11.83 11.66 0.73
C VAL A 226 12.75 12.74 1.31
N PHE A 227 13.18 12.61 2.58
CA PHE A 227 14.19 13.49 3.17
C PHE A 227 15.49 13.47 2.36
N GLU A 228 16.05 12.29 2.13
CA GLU A 228 17.31 12.10 1.39
C GLU A 228 17.18 12.60 -0.05
N ALA A 229 16.08 12.28 -0.73
CA ALA A 229 15.84 12.71 -2.11
C ALA A 229 15.79 14.24 -2.29
N ASN A 230 15.43 14.99 -1.24
CA ASN A 230 15.38 16.46 -1.26
C ASN A 230 16.63 17.13 -0.68
N ARG A 231 17.66 16.37 -0.27
CA ARG A 231 18.93 16.96 0.18
C ARG A 231 19.80 17.36 -1.00
N PRO A 232 20.32 18.60 -1.04
CA PRO A 232 21.34 18.99 -2.02
C PRO A 232 22.55 18.04 -1.95
N GLY A 233 23.02 17.58 -3.11
CA GLY A 233 24.18 16.70 -3.20
C GLY A 233 23.95 15.26 -2.72
N HIS A 234 22.69 14.79 -2.63
CA HIS A 234 22.39 13.42 -2.23
C HIS A 234 23.12 12.38 -3.10
N THR A 235 23.96 11.58 -2.45
CA THR A 235 24.64 10.42 -3.04
C THR A 235 23.92 9.12 -2.70
N LEU A 236 24.10 8.12 -3.56
CA LEU A 236 23.56 6.79 -3.34
C LEU A 236 24.42 6.06 -2.30
N LYS A 237 24.05 6.16 -1.02
CA LYS A 237 24.79 5.57 0.11
C LYS A 237 25.19 4.10 -0.10
N TRP A 238 24.37 3.31 -0.81
CA TRP A 238 24.69 1.91 -1.09
C TRP A 238 25.93 1.73 -1.98
N ARG A 239 26.33 2.73 -2.77
CA ARG A 239 27.57 2.71 -3.56
C ARG A 239 28.82 2.84 -2.70
N GLU A 240 28.70 3.48 -1.53
CA GLU A 240 29.82 3.58 -0.59
C GLU A 240 30.05 2.23 0.11
N THR A 241 28.97 1.54 0.47
CA THR A 241 29.04 0.21 1.10
C THR A 241 29.26 -0.93 0.12
N HIS A 242 28.88 -0.75 -1.14
CA HIS A 242 29.00 -1.75 -2.21
C HIS A 242 29.51 -1.09 -3.50
N PRO A 243 30.80 -0.70 -3.57
CA PRO A 243 31.36 0.02 -4.72
C PRO A 243 31.30 -0.77 -6.03
N ASP A 244 31.46 -2.09 -5.97
CA ASP A 244 31.42 -2.98 -7.14
C ASP A 244 30.00 -3.40 -7.53
N ALA A 245 28.97 -2.92 -6.82
CA ALA A 245 27.60 -3.26 -7.13
C ALA A 245 27.05 -2.43 -8.31
N ARG A 246 26.22 -3.08 -9.11
CA ARG A 246 25.58 -2.47 -10.28
C ARG A 246 24.12 -2.15 -9.98
N LEU A 247 23.70 -0.92 -10.26
CA LEU A 247 22.27 -0.59 -10.21
C LEU A 247 21.50 -1.44 -11.24
N VAL A 248 20.44 -2.10 -10.80
CA VAL A 248 19.55 -2.92 -11.65
C VAL A 248 18.36 -2.07 -12.08
N MET A 249 17.66 -1.47 -11.11
CA MET A 249 16.52 -0.59 -11.36
C MET A 249 16.19 0.27 -10.15
N ARG A 250 15.60 1.44 -10.40
CA ARG A 250 14.95 2.27 -9.38
C ARG A 250 13.44 2.09 -9.47
N VAL A 251 12.81 1.79 -8.34
CA VAL A 251 11.38 1.50 -8.24
C VAL A 251 10.71 2.49 -7.29
N HIS A 252 9.66 3.13 -7.79
CA HIS A 252 8.78 4.04 -7.06
C HIS A 252 7.43 3.36 -6.76
N LYS A 253 6.68 3.93 -5.82
CA LYS A 253 5.28 3.53 -5.63
C LYS A 253 4.51 3.82 -6.92
N GLY A 254 3.68 2.87 -7.34
CA GLY A 254 2.90 2.94 -8.58
C GLY A 254 3.63 2.46 -9.83
N ASP A 255 4.93 2.18 -9.75
CA ASP A 255 5.65 1.57 -10.87
C ASP A 255 5.13 0.18 -11.20
N MET A 256 5.34 -0.20 -12.47
CA MET A 256 4.94 -1.49 -12.99
C MET A 256 6.16 -2.38 -13.17
N LEU A 257 6.07 -3.61 -12.66
CA LEU A 257 7.07 -4.65 -12.82
C LEU A 257 6.47 -5.83 -13.58
N LYS A 258 7.17 -6.33 -14.58
CA LYS A 258 6.87 -7.61 -15.22
C LYS A 258 7.73 -8.68 -14.60
N LEU A 259 7.12 -9.75 -14.09
CA LEU A 259 7.81 -10.82 -13.38
C LEU A 259 7.09 -12.16 -13.55
N GLU A 260 7.80 -13.24 -13.23
CA GLU A 260 7.25 -14.59 -13.23
C GLU A 260 6.72 -14.97 -11.84
N HIS A 261 5.51 -15.54 -11.83
CA HIS A 261 4.85 -16.06 -10.64
C HIS A 261 3.91 -17.18 -11.07
N ASP A 262 3.94 -18.31 -10.36
CA ASP A 262 3.04 -19.45 -10.57
C ASP A 262 3.06 -19.96 -12.02
N GLY A 263 4.26 -20.01 -12.60
CA GLY A 263 4.50 -20.47 -13.97
C GLY A 263 4.04 -19.52 -15.07
N LYS A 264 3.55 -18.32 -14.73
CA LYS A 264 3.07 -17.32 -15.68
C LYS A 264 3.80 -15.99 -15.53
N THR A 265 3.80 -15.22 -16.60
CA THR A 265 4.30 -13.83 -16.57
C THR A 265 3.16 -12.89 -16.20
N HIS A 266 3.38 -12.07 -15.17
CA HIS A 266 2.42 -11.09 -14.69
C HIS A 266 2.98 -9.67 -14.81
N VAL A 267 2.11 -8.71 -15.10
CA VAL A 267 2.39 -7.29 -14.94
C VAL A 267 1.81 -6.85 -13.60
N MET A 268 2.70 -6.49 -12.68
CA MET A 268 2.40 -6.16 -11.30
C MET A 268 2.62 -4.68 -11.05
N ARG A 269 1.81 -4.08 -10.19
CA ARG A 269 1.96 -2.73 -9.67
C ARG A 269 2.63 -2.77 -8.31
N VAL A 270 3.59 -1.87 -8.09
CA VAL A 270 4.21 -1.64 -6.79
C VAL A 270 3.29 -0.76 -5.94
N VAL A 271 2.81 -1.27 -4.81
CA VAL A 271 1.88 -0.50 -3.95
C VAL A 271 2.57 -0.01 -2.68
N GLN A 272 3.48 -0.80 -2.11
CA GLN A 272 4.26 -0.41 -0.93
C GLN A 272 5.74 -0.76 -1.10
N LEU A 273 6.58 0.15 -0.60
CA LEU A 273 8.04 0.06 -0.58
C LEU A 273 8.49 -0.27 0.85
N HIS A 274 8.84 -1.54 1.12
CA HIS A 274 9.35 -1.96 2.42
C HIS A 274 10.88 -2.07 2.39
N ALA A 275 11.50 -2.05 3.58
CA ALA A 275 12.95 -2.07 3.71
C ALA A 275 13.63 -3.31 3.08
N LYS A 276 12.93 -4.45 3.03
CA LYS A 276 13.49 -5.74 2.55
C LYS A 276 12.74 -6.36 1.37
N ALA A 277 11.62 -5.76 0.96
CA ALA A 277 10.72 -6.33 -0.03
C ALA A 277 9.83 -5.27 -0.69
N LEU A 278 9.22 -5.63 -1.82
CA LEU A 278 8.13 -4.89 -2.43
C LEU A 278 6.80 -5.61 -2.15
N MET A 279 5.73 -4.84 -1.91
CA MET A 279 4.37 -5.38 -1.93
C MET A 279 3.73 -5.04 -3.27
N LEU A 280 3.41 -6.10 -4.01
CA LEU A 280 2.96 -6.06 -5.38
C LEU A 280 1.52 -6.58 -5.48
N VAL A 281 0.79 -6.05 -6.45
CA VAL A 281 -0.55 -6.54 -6.85
C VAL A 281 -0.61 -6.65 -8.38
N PRO A 282 -1.40 -7.54 -8.96
CA PRO A 282 -1.70 -7.47 -10.39
C PRO A 282 -2.18 -6.08 -10.79
N HIS A 283 -1.77 -5.59 -11.96
CA HIS A 283 -2.05 -4.21 -12.40
C HIS A 283 -3.54 -3.82 -12.40
N PHE A 284 -4.43 -4.80 -12.52
CA PHE A 284 -5.86 -4.60 -12.59
C PHE A 284 -6.53 -4.58 -11.22
N GLU A 285 -5.87 -5.04 -10.15
CA GLU A 285 -6.48 -5.06 -8.82
C GLU A 285 -6.76 -3.64 -8.31
N ALA A 286 -7.88 -3.50 -7.61
CA ALA A 286 -8.39 -2.27 -7.04
C ALA A 286 -9.00 -2.48 -5.65
N GLY A 287 -9.57 -1.41 -5.08
CA GLY A 287 -10.21 -1.44 -3.78
C GLY A 287 -9.23 -1.36 -2.61
N LYS A 288 -9.69 -1.78 -1.44
CA LYS A 288 -8.92 -1.70 -0.20
C LYS A 288 -8.11 -2.98 0.02
N TYR A 289 -6.91 -3.00 -0.53
CA TYR A 289 -6.06 -4.21 -0.56
C TYR A 289 -5.88 -4.89 0.79
N GLN A 290 -5.69 -4.14 1.88
CA GLN A 290 -5.48 -4.77 3.19
C GLN A 290 -6.75 -5.45 3.71
N GLU A 291 -7.91 -4.80 3.62
CA GLU A 291 -9.19 -5.40 4.01
C GLU A 291 -9.48 -6.67 3.20
N ARG A 292 -9.20 -6.65 1.89
CA ARG A 292 -9.34 -7.82 1.01
C ARG A 292 -8.35 -8.94 1.34
N HIS A 293 -7.12 -8.60 1.71
CA HIS A 293 -6.12 -9.58 2.10
C HIS A 293 -6.48 -10.26 3.43
N ASP A 294 -7.08 -9.51 4.35
CA ASP A 294 -7.48 -10.01 5.67
C ASP A 294 -8.80 -10.81 5.61
N ASP A 295 -9.62 -10.58 4.58
CA ASP A 295 -10.82 -11.36 4.29
C ASP A 295 -10.46 -12.75 3.72
N ARG A 296 -10.99 -13.79 4.38
CA ARG A 296 -10.75 -15.19 4.00
C ARG A 296 -11.49 -15.57 2.71
N ASP A 297 -12.61 -14.91 2.44
CA ASP A 297 -13.47 -15.23 1.29
C ASP A 297 -13.08 -14.44 0.03
N ASP A 298 -12.27 -13.37 0.17
CA ASP A 298 -11.69 -12.68 -0.98
C ASP A 298 -10.44 -13.44 -1.50
N PRO A 299 -10.33 -13.75 -2.80
CA PRO A 299 -9.18 -14.44 -3.36
C PRO A 299 -7.91 -13.59 -3.42
N PHE A 300 -8.00 -12.27 -3.27
CA PHE A 300 -6.86 -11.36 -3.37
C PHE A 300 -5.84 -11.60 -2.26
N ARG A 301 -4.58 -11.75 -2.66
CA ARG A 301 -3.46 -11.78 -1.72
C ARG A 301 -2.33 -10.88 -2.23
N TRP A 302 -1.67 -10.22 -1.28
CA TRP A 302 -0.44 -9.49 -1.57
C TRP A 302 0.64 -10.42 -2.10
N LEU A 303 1.32 -10.03 -3.17
CA LEU A 303 2.59 -10.64 -3.53
C LEU A 303 3.73 -9.85 -2.87
N ILE A 304 4.30 -10.40 -1.80
CA ILE A 304 5.42 -9.81 -1.06
C ILE A 304 6.73 -10.42 -1.56
N VAL A 305 7.57 -9.64 -2.24
CA VAL A 305 8.77 -10.16 -2.92
C VAL A 305 10.01 -9.46 -2.42
N SER A 306 10.95 -10.22 -1.86
CA SER A 306 12.28 -9.69 -1.52
C SER A 306 13.09 -9.33 -2.77
N PHE A 307 14.10 -8.48 -2.63
CA PHE A 307 14.88 -8.02 -3.79
C PHE A 307 15.58 -9.16 -4.54
N ASN A 308 16.09 -10.17 -3.83
CA ASN A 308 16.68 -11.34 -4.47
C ASN A 308 15.62 -12.27 -5.10
N GLN A 309 14.40 -12.31 -4.56
CA GLN A 309 13.29 -13.04 -5.19
C GLN A 309 12.85 -12.37 -6.50
N LEU A 310 12.94 -11.03 -6.61
CA LEU A 310 12.70 -10.33 -7.88
C LEU A 310 13.67 -10.80 -8.97
N ARG A 311 14.94 -11.05 -8.63
CA ARG A 311 15.92 -11.63 -9.55
C ARG A 311 15.50 -13.01 -10.04
N VAL A 312 15.16 -13.90 -9.10
CA VAL A 312 14.75 -15.29 -9.39
C VAL A 312 13.49 -15.32 -10.27
N ARG A 313 12.61 -14.33 -10.11
CA ARG A 313 11.36 -14.18 -10.86
C ARG A 313 11.53 -13.37 -12.16
N HIS A 314 12.77 -13.15 -12.61
CA HIS A 314 13.09 -12.40 -13.83
C HIS A 314 12.39 -11.02 -13.89
N ALA A 315 12.26 -10.38 -12.73
CA ALA A 315 11.53 -9.14 -12.58
C ALA A 315 12.26 -7.98 -13.28
N ARG A 316 11.49 -7.17 -13.99
CA ARG A 316 11.98 -6.00 -14.71
C ARG A 316 10.94 -4.90 -14.71
N LYS A 317 11.40 -3.65 -14.66
CA LYS A 317 10.52 -2.49 -14.73
C LYS A 317 9.97 -2.35 -16.16
N VAL A 318 8.67 -2.18 -16.26
CA VAL A 318 7.96 -1.93 -17.53
C VAL A 318 7.19 -0.62 -17.42
N THR A 319 6.89 -0.01 -18.57
CA THR A 319 6.02 1.17 -18.61
C THR A 319 4.84 0.92 -19.52
N THR A 320 3.77 1.67 -19.31
CA THR A 320 2.58 1.65 -20.14
C THR A 320 2.37 3.03 -20.74
N ASP A 321 1.98 3.10 -22.01
CA ASP A 321 1.43 4.34 -22.55
C ASP A 321 -0.02 4.56 -22.04
N ILE A 322 -0.64 5.67 -22.45
CA ILE A 322 -2.01 6.02 -22.04
C ILE A 322 -3.07 5.00 -22.51
N LEU A 323 -2.74 4.15 -23.49
CA LEU A 323 -3.63 3.10 -24.01
C LEU A 323 -3.36 1.73 -23.37
N GLY A 324 -2.40 1.64 -22.44
CA GLY A 324 -2.03 0.39 -21.80
C GLY A 324 -1.06 -0.48 -22.60
N ARG A 325 -0.45 0.04 -23.67
CA ARG A 325 0.57 -0.73 -24.40
C ARG A 325 1.85 -0.79 -23.58
N VAL A 326 2.30 -2.01 -23.29
CA VAL A 326 3.47 -2.27 -22.46
C VAL A 326 4.75 -2.07 -23.27
N ARG A 327 5.66 -1.24 -22.75
CA ARG A 327 7.05 -1.15 -23.19
C ARG A 327 7.90 -1.97 -22.23
N ASP A 328 8.44 -3.07 -22.75
CA ASP A 328 9.29 -4.01 -22.02
C ASP A 328 10.74 -3.85 -22.51
N PRO A 329 11.66 -3.29 -21.69
CA PRO A 329 13.06 -3.10 -22.09
C PRO A 329 13.85 -4.42 -22.14
N GLY A 330 13.23 -5.55 -21.76
CA GLY A 330 13.91 -6.83 -21.58
C GLY A 330 14.56 -6.97 -20.20
N PRO A 331 15.25 -8.09 -19.93
CA PRO A 331 15.94 -8.32 -18.67
C PRO A 331 16.94 -7.19 -18.36
N PRO A 332 17.06 -6.78 -17.09
CA PRO A 332 18.03 -5.74 -16.72
C PRO A 332 19.45 -6.23 -17.02
N LYS A 333 20.11 -5.57 -17.98
CA LYS A 333 21.50 -5.80 -18.37
C LYS A 333 22.43 -5.56 -17.19
#